data_AF-A0A7D5CFW3-F1
#
_entry.id   AF-A0A7D5CFW3-F1
#
_cell.length_a   1.000
_cell.length_b   1.000
_cell.length_c   1.000
_cell.angle_alpha   90.00
_cell.angle_beta   90.00
_cell.angle_gamma   90.00
#
_symmetry.space_group_name_H-M   'P 1'
#
loop_
_entity.id
_entity.type
_entity.pdbx_description
1 polymer ?
#
loop_
_entity_poly.entity_id
_entity_poly.type
_entity_poly.pdbx_seq_one_letter_code
_entity_poly.pdbx_strand_id
1 'polypeptide(L)'
;MGEEYTVTVDGDTLPKRYDLLSASPSGYAWAYSGSGPAQLAIAILAHAYDDEFATMHYQQFKREVVSELPEDRWTLRTPDLDAWRREVVDDA
;
A
#
# COMPACT_ATOMS: atom_id res chain seq x y z
N MET A 1 7.36 -6.25 21.01
CA MET A 1 6.70 -7.08 19.98
C MET A 1 5.87 -6.12 19.16
N GLY A 2 6.12 -6.01 17.86
CA GLY A 2 5.30 -5.17 16.98
C GLY A 2 3.96 -5.84 16.74
N GLU A 3 2.88 -5.07 16.76
CA GLU A 3 1.55 -5.58 16.42
C GLU A 3 1.55 -5.95 14.94
N GLU A 4 1.26 -7.22 14.62
CA GLU A 4 1.11 -7.65 13.24
C GLU A 4 -0.31 -7.33 12.77
N TYR A 5 -0.42 -6.34 11.89
CA TYR A 5 -1.71 -6.00 11.29
C TYR A 5 -2.03 -6.92 10.11
N THR A 6 -3.29 -7.36 10.06
CA THR A 6 -3.83 -8.09 8.92
C THR A 6 -4.66 -7.13 8.06
N VAL A 7 -4.32 -7.06 6.78
CA VAL A 7 -5.09 -6.33 5.76
C VAL A 7 -5.75 -7.36 4.87
N THR A 8 -7.01 -7.13 4.50
CA THR A 8 -7.81 -8.06 3.71
C THR A 8 -8.39 -7.39 2.47
N VAL A 9 -8.54 -8.14 1.39
CA VAL A 9 -9.28 -7.75 0.18
C VAL A 9 -10.40 -8.77 -0.02
N ASP A 10 -11.64 -8.30 -0.07
CA ASP A 10 -12.85 -9.13 -0.22
C ASP A 10 -12.96 -10.32 0.76
N GLY A 11 -12.32 -10.21 1.93
CA GLY A 11 -12.30 -11.24 2.97
C GLY A 11 -11.04 -12.12 2.98
N ASP A 12 -10.22 -12.05 1.93
CA ASP A 12 -8.95 -12.79 1.85
C ASP A 12 -7.78 -11.92 2.33
N THR A 13 -6.77 -12.55 2.95
CA THR A 13 -5.59 -11.81 3.44
C THR A 13 -4.75 -11.30 2.27
N LEU A 14 -4.43 -10.00 2.28
CA LEU A 14 -3.54 -9.38 1.31
C LEU A 14 -2.11 -9.89 1.52
N PRO A 15 -1.47 -10.56 0.54
CA PRO A 15 -0.09 -11.03 0.66
C PRO A 15 0.88 -9.85 0.83
N LYS A 16 1.84 -9.97 1.76
CA LYS A 16 2.78 -8.89 2.10
C LYS A 16 3.75 -8.50 0.95
N ARG A 17 3.86 -9.32 -0.10
CA ARG A 17 4.75 -9.13 -1.26
C ARG A 17 6.22 -8.85 -0.89
N TYR A 18 6.78 -9.65 0.04
CA TYR A 18 8.19 -9.55 0.41
C TYR A 18 9.17 -9.90 -0.72
N ASP A 19 8.68 -10.57 -1.76
CA ASP A 19 9.36 -10.79 -3.03
C ASP A 19 9.63 -9.48 -3.80
N LEU A 20 8.77 -8.46 -3.65
CA LEU A 20 8.91 -7.16 -4.31
C LEU A 20 9.68 -6.14 -3.45
N LEU A 21 9.44 -6.14 -2.13
CA LEU A 21 10.09 -5.21 -1.20
C LEU A 21 10.19 -5.86 0.18
N SER A 22 11.35 -5.76 0.82
CA SER A 22 11.56 -6.23 2.20
C SER A 22 11.91 -5.07 3.13
N ALA A 23 11.08 -4.02 3.12
CA ALA A 23 11.34 -2.78 3.85
C ALA A 23 10.93 -2.84 5.33
N SER A 24 9.97 -3.69 5.68
CA SER A 24 9.43 -3.82 7.04
C SER A 24 9.30 -5.30 7.44
N PRO A 25 10.27 -5.86 8.19
CA PRO A 25 10.15 -7.22 8.74
C PRO A 25 9.04 -7.33 9.79
N SER A 26 8.54 -6.19 10.30
CA SER A 26 7.40 -6.11 11.23
C SER A 26 6.01 -6.22 10.58
N GLY A 27 5.94 -6.29 9.24
CA GLY A 27 4.66 -6.38 8.52
C GLY A 27 4.10 -5.03 8.08
N TYR A 28 2.78 -4.93 7.98
CA TYR A 28 2.08 -3.73 7.52
C TYR A 28 2.05 -2.64 8.57
N ALA A 29 2.00 -1.39 8.09
CA ALA A 29 1.77 -0.20 8.89
C ALA A 29 1.15 0.89 8.01
N TRP A 30 0.51 1.90 8.61
CA TRP A 30 -0.07 3.07 7.94
C TRP A 30 -0.16 4.25 8.93
N ALA A 31 -0.69 5.39 8.49
CA ALA A 31 -0.92 6.59 9.31
C ALA A 31 0.33 7.35 9.80
N TYR A 32 1.52 7.10 9.24
CA TYR A 32 2.73 7.88 9.52
C TYR A 32 3.71 7.86 8.35
N SER A 33 4.60 8.84 8.23
CA SER A 33 5.47 9.03 7.06
C SER A 33 6.75 8.16 7.04
N GLY A 34 6.83 7.12 7.87
CA GLY A 34 8.03 6.31 8.07
C GLY A 34 8.29 5.26 6.98
N SER A 35 9.19 4.31 7.27
CA SER A 35 9.50 3.19 6.37
C SER A 35 8.45 2.07 6.43
N GLY A 36 7.75 1.91 7.57
CA GLY A 36 6.79 0.83 7.78
C GLY A 36 5.66 0.77 6.74
N PRO A 37 5.05 1.89 6.33
CA PRO A 37 3.94 1.86 5.38
C PRO A 37 4.33 1.52 3.95
N ALA A 38 5.63 1.48 3.64
CA ALA A 38 6.11 1.09 2.32
C ALA A 38 5.67 -0.32 1.94
N GLN A 39 5.63 -1.24 2.91
CA GLN A 39 5.22 -2.62 2.67
C GLN A 39 3.73 -2.73 2.32
N LEU A 40 2.89 -1.92 2.97
CA LEU A 40 1.47 -1.88 2.66
C LEU A 40 1.22 -1.25 1.29
N ALA A 41 1.95 -0.17 0.96
CA ALA A 41 1.84 0.51 -0.32
C ALA A 41 2.10 -0.42 -1.51
N ILE A 42 3.22 -1.16 -1.50
CA ILE A 42 3.57 -2.04 -2.61
C ILE A 42 2.61 -3.23 -2.71
N ALA A 43 2.15 -3.78 -1.59
CA ALA A 43 1.20 -4.89 -1.58
C ALA A 43 -0.16 -4.48 -2.18
N ILE A 44 -0.67 -3.29 -1.83
CA ILE A 44 -1.92 -2.76 -2.40
C ILE A 44 -1.78 -2.57 -3.91
N LEU A 45 -0.73 -1.88 -4.37
CA LEU A 45 -0.54 -1.61 -5.80
C LEU A 45 -0.33 -2.89 -6.61
N ALA A 46 0.45 -3.84 -6.09
CA ALA A 46 0.73 -5.09 -6.79
C ALA A 46 -0.50 -6.01 -6.86
N HIS A 47 -1.42 -5.89 -5.89
CA HIS A 47 -2.70 -6.58 -5.94
C HIS A 47 -3.69 -5.90 -6.91
N ALA A 48 -3.75 -4.57 -6.90
CA ALA A 48 -4.70 -3.83 -7.74
C ALA A 48 -4.29 -3.78 -9.21
N TYR A 49 -2.99 -3.84 -9.50
CA TYR A 49 -2.41 -3.65 -10.83
C TYR A 49 -1.42 -4.76 -11.17
N ASP A 50 -0.12 -4.44 -11.22
CA ASP A 50 0.97 -5.36 -11.51
C ASP A 50 2.24 -4.96 -10.75
N ASP A 51 3.21 -5.87 -10.73
CA ASP A 51 4.45 -5.73 -9.97
C ASP A 51 5.33 -4.58 -10.46
N GLU A 52 5.33 -4.30 -11.77
CA GLU A 52 6.15 -3.24 -12.37
C GLU A 52 5.61 -1.87 -11.92
N PHE A 53 4.29 -1.67 -12.06
CA PHE A 53 3.62 -0.47 -11.60
C PHE A 53 3.78 -0.26 -10.09
N ALA A 54 3.62 -1.33 -9.31
CA ALA A 54 3.79 -1.28 -7.87
C ALA A 54 5.21 -0.85 -7.47
N THR A 55 6.23 -1.45 -8.08
CA THR A 55 7.63 -1.14 -7.77
C THR A 55 8.01 0.29 -8.18
N MET A 56 7.43 0.80 -9.27
CA MET A 56 7.65 2.17 -9.74
C MET A 56 7.01 3.21 -8.81
N HIS A 57 5.78 2.97 -8.34
CA HIS A 57 4.98 4.03 -7.71
C HIS A 57 4.72 3.85 -6.20
N TYR A 58 5.16 2.76 -5.55
CA TYR A 58 4.85 2.53 -4.13
C TYR A 58 5.29 3.66 -3.20
N GLN A 59 6.41 4.35 -3.47
CA GLN A 59 6.88 5.45 -2.60
C GLN A 59 5.95 6.66 -2.66
N GLN A 60 5.44 6.98 -3.85
CA GLN A 60 4.49 8.06 -4.06
C GLN A 60 3.16 7.70 -3.41
N PHE A 61 2.64 6.51 -3.71
CA PHE A 61 1.40 6.00 -3.12
C PHE A 61 1.44 5.95 -1.59
N LYS A 62 2.59 5.53 -1.04
CA LYS A 62 2.82 5.52 0.40
C LYS A 62 2.63 6.91 1.01
N ARG A 63 3.23 7.93 0.41
CA ARG A 63 3.19 9.30 0.93
C ARG A 63 1.80 9.91 0.80
N GLU A 64 1.14 9.72 -0.34
CA GLU A 64 -0.11 10.41 -0.68
C GLU A 64 -1.36 9.71 -0.15
N VAL A 65 -1.32 8.38 -0.03
CA VAL A 65 -2.49 7.59 0.37
C VAL A 65 -2.23 6.87 1.68
N VAL A 66 -1.22 6.00 1.75
CA VAL A 66 -1.05 5.09 2.90
C VAL A 66 -0.71 5.82 4.20
N SER A 67 0.07 6.91 4.12
CA SER A 67 0.43 7.72 5.29
C SER A 67 -0.76 8.54 5.83
N GLU A 68 -1.78 8.76 5.00
CA GLU A 68 -2.97 9.56 5.32
C GLU A 68 -4.18 8.69 5.70
N LEU A 69 -4.05 7.36 5.68
CA LEU A 69 -5.11 6.45 6.12
C LEU A 69 -5.40 6.65 7.62
N PRO A 70 -6.69 6.63 8.03
CA PRO A 70 -7.06 6.68 9.44
C PRO A 70 -6.37 5.57 10.27
N GLU A 71 -5.91 5.93 11.48
CA GLU A 71 -5.24 5.00 12.40
C GLU A 71 -6.12 3.80 12.77
N ASP A 72 -7.40 4.04 13.06
CA ASP A 72 -8.31 2.99 13.58
C ASP A 72 -8.74 1.96 12.53
N ARG A 73 -9.33 2.43 11.42
CA ARG A 73 -9.83 1.59 10.33
C ARG A 73 -9.97 2.41 9.05
N TRP A 74 -9.66 1.77 7.94
CA TRP A 74 -9.82 2.33 6.61
C TRP A 74 -10.41 1.31 5.65
N THR A 75 -10.84 1.78 4.49
CA THR A 75 -11.24 0.94 3.37
C THR A 75 -10.89 1.71 2.11
N LEU A 76 -10.10 1.09 1.23
CA LEU A 76 -9.78 1.62 -0.08
C LEU A 76 -10.54 0.81 -1.12
N ARG A 77 -11.20 1.48 -2.05
CA ARG A 77 -11.94 0.82 -3.13
C ARG A 77 -11.17 0.97 -4.44
N THR A 78 -11.38 0.05 -5.36
CA THR A 78 -10.78 0.09 -6.70
C THR A 78 -10.94 1.46 -7.39
N PRO A 79 -12.12 2.14 -7.35
CA PRO A 79 -12.25 3.46 -7.96
C PRO A 79 -11.36 4.54 -7.33
N ASP A 80 -11.07 4.45 -6.04
CA ASP A 80 -10.19 5.40 -5.35
C ASP A 80 -8.74 5.18 -5.80
N LEU A 81 -8.34 3.91 -6.00
CA LEU A 81 -7.03 3.54 -6.54
C LEU A 81 -6.88 3.97 -8.00
N ASP A 82 -7.90 3.75 -8.83
CA ASP A 82 -7.90 4.09 -10.26
C ASP A 82 -7.82 5.60 -10.47
N ALA A 83 -8.50 6.37 -9.61
CA ALA A 83 -8.43 7.83 -9.62
C ALA A 83 -6.99 8.30 -9.34
N TRP A 84 -6.38 7.81 -8.26
CA TRP A 84 -5.00 8.14 -7.91
C TRP A 84 -4.01 7.72 -9.03
N ARG A 85 -4.19 6.52 -9.60
CA ARG A 85 -3.34 6.05 -10.71
C ARG A 85 -3.42 6.96 -11.93
N ARG A 86 -4.61 7.42 -12.28
CA ARG A 86 -4.79 8.36 -13.41
C ARG A 86 -4.03 9.65 -13.16
N GLU A 87 -4.19 10.24 -11.98
CA GLU A 87 -3.48 11.47 -11.59
C GLU A 87 -1.95 11.31 -11.68
N VAL A 88 -1.41 10.18 -11.24
CA VAL A 88 0.04 9.92 -11.27
C VAL A 88 0.56 9.64 -12.68
N VAL A 89 -0.20 8.95 -13.52
CA VAL A 89 0.21 8.62 -14.90
C VAL A 89 0.07 9.83 -15.83
N ASP A 90 -0.92 10.70 -15.61
CA ASP A 90 -1.08 11.93 -16.41
C ASP A 90 -0.02 13.00 -16.08
N ASP A 91 0.64 12.92 -14.92
CA ASP A 91 1.71 13.84 -14.48
C ASP A 91 3.14 13.36 -14.87
N ALA A 92 3.25 12.17 -15.49
CA ALA A 92 4.52 11.51 -15.87
C ALA A 92 4.86 11.68 -17.36
#